data_AF-A0AAW2MTE9-F1
#
_entry.id   AF-A0AAW2MTE9-F1
#
_cell.length_a   1.000
_cell.length_b   1.000
_cell.length_c   1.000
_cell.angle_alpha   90.00
_cell.angle_beta   90.00
_cell.angle_gamma   90.00
#
_symmetry.space_group_name_H-M   'P 1'
#
loop_
_entity.id
_entity.type
_entity.pdbx_description
1 polymer ?
#
loop_
_entity_poly.entity_id
_entity_poly.type
_entity_poly.pdbx_seq_one_letter_code
_entity_poly.pdbx_strand_id
1 'polypeptide(L)'
;MQRMFLWTTFCRLHGWSLRSEPRRVFDGIIFSNELDLLEIRWKELHPYVTKFVILEANTTFTGIPKPLYFAENRGRYAFAENKIFHGVFPGRIASYGSHEDPFKLEAEHRIAMNGLLRRAGISVGDLLIISDTDEIPSPHTVKLLQWCDGVPPVLHLELRHYMYSFEFPVDYSSWRATIHIYSQWTQYRHSRQTDLFYQMQVGTVAFASGI
;
A
#
# COMPACT_ATOMS: atom_id res chain seq x y z
N MET A 1 23.62 20.54 -2.33
CA MET A 1 24.49 19.88 -3.33
C MET A 1 24.73 18.40 -3.06
N GLN A 2 25.16 17.97 -1.86
CA GLN A 2 25.45 16.54 -1.58
C GLN A 2 24.24 15.58 -1.73
N ARG A 3 23.02 15.99 -1.36
CA ARG A 3 21.81 15.14 -1.51
C ARG A 3 21.51 14.79 -2.97
N MET A 4 21.68 15.72 -3.92
CA MET A 4 21.36 15.50 -5.34
C MET A 4 22.35 14.56 -6.04
N PHE A 5 23.62 14.59 -5.60
CA PHE A 5 24.66 13.67 -6.09
C PHE A 5 24.36 12.21 -5.70
N LEU A 6 23.94 11.95 -4.46
CA LEU A 6 23.64 10.59 -3.99
C LEU A 6 22.50 9.94 -4.78
N TRP A 7 21.41 10.66 -5.05
CA TRP A 7 20.27 10.11 -5.79
C TRP A 7 20.58 9.84 -7.26
N THR A 8 21.37 10.72 -7.87
CA THR A 8 21.86 10.51 -9.23
C THR A 8 22.61 9.19 -9.33
N THR A 9 23.45 8.87 -8.34
CA THR A 9 24.16 7.60 -8.26
C THR A 9 23.19 6.43 -8.05
N PHE A 10 22.24 6.52 -7.12
CA PHE A 10 21.30 5.43 -6.84
C PHE A 10 20.41 5.08 -8.04
N CYS A 11 19.83 6.06 -8.74
CA CYS A 11 19.05 5.77 -9.95
C CYS A 11 19.92 5.10 -11.03
N ARG A 12 21.15 5.62 -11.24
CA ARG A 12 22.07 5.09 -12.26
C ARG A 12 22.51 3.65 -11.99
N LEU A 13 22.63 3.23 -10.73
CA LEU A 13 22.93 1.83 -10.39
C LEU A 13 21.89 0.85 -10.94
N HIS A 14 20.65 1.31 -11.15
CA HIS A 14 19.55 0.53 -11.72
C HIS A 14 19.32 0.80 -13.22
N GLY A 15 20.19 1.58 -13.88
CA GLY A 15 19.97 2.02 -15.26
C GLY A 15 18.86 3.08 -15.40
N TRP A 16 18.44 3.70 -14.30
CA TRP A 16 17.42 4.74 -14.26
C TRP A 16 18.03 6.13 -14.30
N SER A 17 17.25 7.11 -14.76
CA SER A 17 17.63 8.52 -14.76
C SER A 17 17.01 9.26 -13.57
N LEU A 18 17.59 10.39 -13.19
CA LEU A 18 17.04 11.24 -12.13
C LEU A 18 15.96 12.16 -12.71
N ARG A 19 14.83 12.27 -12.03
CA ARG A 19 13.75 13.22 -12.35
C ARG A 19 14.07 14.63 -11.86
N SER A 20 13.54 15.63 -12.57
CA SER A 20 13.56 17.03 -12.12
C SER A 20 12.68 17.28 -10.90
N GLU A 21 11.60 16.53 -10.77
CA GLU A 21 10.63 16.60 -9.67
C GLU A 21 10.20 15.20 -9.20
N PRO A 22 9.92 15.02 -7.90
CA PRO A 22 9.50 13.74 -7.38
C PRO A 22 8.07 13.41 -7.83
N ARG A 23 7.80 12.14 -8.11
CA ARG A 23 6.43 11.65 -8.30
C ARG A 23 5.64 11.81 -7.00
N ARG A 24 4.35 12.16 -7.11
CA ARG A 24 3.42 12.06 -5.98
C ARG A 24 3.21 10.59 -5.65
N VAL A 25 3.01 10.28 -4.37
CA VAL A 25 2.84 8.92 -3.89
C VAL A 25 1.49 8.79 -3.20
N PHE A 26 0.72 7.80 -3.61
CA PHE A 26 -0.54 7.42 -3.01
C PHE A 26 -0.34 6.07 -2.34
N ASP A 27 -0.62 6.03 -1.04
CA ASP A 27 -0.62 4.79 -0.27
C ASP A 27 -2.05 4.28 -0.18
N GLY A 28 -2.37 3.20 -0.90
CA GLY A 28 -3.70 2.63 -0.96
C GLY A 28 -3.79 1.39 -0.09
N ILE A 29 -4.71 1.39 0.89
CA ILE A 29 -4.96 0.26 1.77
C ILE A 29 -6.46 -0.03 1.91
N ILE A 30 -6.80 -1.32 2.01
CA ILE A 30 -8.12 -1.79 2.44
C ILE A 30 -7.99 -2.20 3.90
N PHE A 31 -8.65 -1.48 4.79
CA PHE A 31 -8.42 -1.56 6.23
C PHE A 31 -9.45 -2.42 6.96
N SER A 32 -8.97 -3.28 7.87
CA SER A 32 -9.79 -4.14 8.70
C SER A 32 -9.85 -3.64 10.15
N ASN A 33 -8.79 -3.88 10.94
CA ASN A 33 -8.76 -3.61 12.39
C ASN A 33 -7.35 -3.32 12.95
N GLU A 34 -6.32 -3.27 12.11
CA GLU A 34 -4.90 -3.28 12.51
C GLU A 34 -4.41 -1.86 12.88
N LEU A 35 -5.04 -1.22 13.85
CA LEU A 35 -4.84 0.20 14.17
C LEU A 35 -3.38 0.56 14.49
N ASP A 36 -2.67 -0.30 15.21
CA ASP A 36 -1.28 -0.07 15.63
C ASP A 36 -0.31 -0.19 14.44
N LEU A 37 -0.52 -1.20 13.59
CA LEU A 37 0.27 -1.37 12.37
C LEU A 37 0.02 -0.23 11.38
N LEU A 38 -1.23 0.25 11.28
CA LEU A 38 -1.56 1.42 10.49
C LEU A 38 -0.82 2.67 10.98
N GLU A 39 -0.76 2.88 12.30
CA GLU A 39 -0.05 4.01 12.88
C GLU A 39 1.46 3.95 12.61
N ILE A 40 2.07 2.78 12.76
CA ILE A 40 3.49 2.55 12.42
C ILE A 40 3.73 2.82 10.95
N ARG A 41 2.96 2.19 10.06
CA ARG A 41 3.04 2.37 8.60
C ARG A 41 2.98 3.84 8.23
N TRP A 42 1.99 4.57 8.74
CA TRP A 42 1.80 5.97 8.39
C TRP A 42 2.89 6.85 8.97
N LYS A 43 3.39 6.60 10.18
CA LYS A 43 4.55 7.34 10.72
C LYS A 43 5.80 7.16 9.86
N GLU A 44 6.09 5.94 9.41
CA GLU A 44 7.22 5.63 8.53
C GLU A 44 7.09 6.29 7.15
N LEU A 45 5.89 6.22 6.56
CA LEU A 45 5.64 6.70 5.20
C LEU A 45 5.24 8.18 5.10
N HIS A 46 4.87 8.82 6.21
CA HIS A 46 4.34 10.19 6.24
C HIS A 46 5.21 11.21 5.48
N PRO A 47 6.55 11.19 5.55
CA PRO A 47 7.37 12.17 4.83
C PRO A 47 7.33 12.00 3.30
N TYR A 48 6.95 10.84 2.79
CA TYR A 48 7.09 10.44 1.39
C TYR A 48 5.77 10.37 0.65
N VAL A 49 4.69 10.09 1.39
CA VAL A 49 3.33 9.94 0.85
C VAL A 49 2.65 11.30 0.67
N THR A 50 2.03 11.49 -0.49
CA THR A 50 1.17 12.64 -0.81
C THR A 50 -0.21 12.47 -0.21
N LYS A 51 -0.83 11.30 -0.39
CA LYS A 51 -2.11 10.95 0.23
C LYS A 51 -2.16 9.51 0.71
N PHE A 52 -2.69 9.33 1.91
CA PHE A 52 -3.10 8.04 2.45
C PHE A 52 -4.55 7.80 2.05
N VAL A 53 -4.78 6.83 1.18
CA VAL A 53 -6.11 6.46 0.71
C VAL A 53 -6.50 5.17 1.42
N ILE A 54 -7.51 5.27 2.28
CA ILE A 54 -7.94 4.18 3.15
C ILE A 54 -9.40 3.86 2.85
N LEU A 55 -9.65 2.61 2.43
CA LEU A 55 -10.99 2.07 2.28
C LEU A 55 -11.33 1.22 3.50
N GLU A 56 -12.38 1.58 4.23
CA GLU A 56 -12.87 0.82 5.37
C GLU A 56 -14.26 0.26 5.06
N ALA A 57 -14.51 -1.01 5.35
CA ALA A 57 -15.82 -1.64 5.23
C ALA A 57 -16.48 -1.88 6.59
N ASN A 58 -17.81 -1.86 6.63
CA ASN A 58 -18.61 -2.25 7.80
C ASN A 58 -18.84 -3.78 7.89
N THR A 59 -18.19 -4.55 7.02
CA THR A 59 -18.14 -6.01 7.10
C THR A 59 -16.70 -6.50 6.90
N THR A 60 -16.41 -7.72 7.31
CA THR A 60 -15.21 -8.47 6.89
C THR A 60 -15.33 -8.90 5.42
N PHE A 61 -14.24 -9.42 4.83
CA PHE A 61 -14.27 -10.05 3.50
C PHE A 61 -15.14 -11.32 3.44
N THR A 62 -15.51 -11.88 4.59
CA THR A 62 -16.44 -13.01 4.73
C THR A 62 -17.88 -12.57 5.02
N GLY A 63 -18.16 -11.26 5.00
CA GLY A 63 -19.50 -10.71 5.18
C GLY A 63 -19.99 -10.66 6.63
N ILE A 64 -19.08 -10.76 7.61
CA ILE A 64 -19.40 -10.61 9.04
C ILE A 64 -19.43 -9.11 9.36
N PRO A 65 -20.52 -8.56 9.95
CA PRO A 65 -20.56 -7.16 10.36
C PRO A 65 -19.41 -6.79 11.31
N LYS A 66 -18.79 -5.64 11.07
CA LYS A 66 -17.74 -5.09 11.94
C LYS A 66 -17.93 -3.58 12.15
N PRO A 67 -17.52 -3.02 13.30
CA PRO A 67 -17.41 -1.59 13.49
C PRO A 67 -16.46 -0.95 12.46
N LEU A 68 -16.63 0.35 12.25
CA LEU A 68 -15.71 1.16 11.48
C LEU A 68 -14.54 1.60 12.39
N TYR A 69 -13.66 0.65 12.71
CA TYR A 69 -12.52 0.83 13.60
C TYR A 69 -11.67 2.07 13.29
N PHE A 70 -11.35 2.34 12.02
CA PHE A 70 -10.60 3.52 11.63
C PHE A 70 -11.42 4.80 11.85
N ALA A 71 -12.69 4.82 11.44
CA ALA A 71 -13.56 5.98 11.68
C ALA A 71 -13.70 6.31 13.18
N GLU A 72 -13.90 5.30 14.02
CA GLU A 72 -14.02 5.43 15.49
C GLU A 72 -12.71 5.92 16.13
N ASN A 73 -11.56 5.55 15.56
CA ASN A 73 -10.23 5.86 16.09
C ASN A 73 -9.47 6.91 15.26
N ARG A 74 -10.14 7.65 14.38
CA ARG A 74 -9.51 8.59 13.44
C ARG A 74 -8.58 9.60 14.13
N GLY A 75 -8.95 10.01 15.35
CA GLY A 75 -8.15 10.93 16.18
C GLY A 75 -6.72 10.46 16.45
N ARG A 76 -6.44 9.15 16.42
CA ARG A 76 -5.07 8.58 16.54
C ARG A 76 -4.13 9.08 15.43
N TYR A 77 -4.69 9.40 14.27
CA TYR A 77 -3.95 9.74 13.05
C TYR A 77 -3.92 11.24 12.75
N ALA A 78 -4.21 12.09 13.75
CA ALA A 78 -4.26 13.54 13.59
C ALA A 78 -2.97 14.13 12.98
N PHE A 79 -1.81 13.49 13.21
CA PHE A 79 -0.53 13.89 12.62
C PHE A 79 -0.50 13.83 11.09
N ALA A 80 -1.37 13.04 10.46
CA ALA A 80 -1.47 12.85 9.01
C ALA A 80 -2.79 13.37 8.43
N GLU A 81 -3.65 14.04 9.22
CA GLU A 81 -5.03 14.37 8.86
C GLU A 81 -5.16 15.06 7.48
N ASN A 82 -4.22 15.96 7.17
CA ASN A 82 -4.18 16.68 5.90
C ASN A 82 -3.86 15.83 4.67
N LYS A 83 -3.43 14.58 4.86
CA LYS A 83 -3.10 13.61 3.80
C LYS A 83 -4.12 12.47 3.70
N ILE A 84 -5.03 12.33 4.65
CA ILE A 84 -5.97 11.20 4.70
C ILE A 84 -7.14 11.42 3.75
N PHE A 85 -7.40 10.43 2.90
CA PHE A 85 -8.61 10.31 2.11
C PHE A 85 -9.33 9.01 2.45
N HIS A 86 -10.37 9.11 3.26
CA HIS A 86 -11.11 7.97 3.80
C HIS A 86 -12.38 7.71 3.00
N GLY A 87 -12.60 6.46 2.63
CA GLY A 87 -13.86 5.99 2.06
C GLY A 87 -14.45 4.85 2.87
N VAL A 88 -15.76 4.92 3.14
CA VAL A 88 -16.51 3.82 3.74
C VAL A 88 -17.19 3.02 2.63
N PHE A 89 -17.01 1.71 2.66
CA PHE A 89 -17.68 0.76 1.76
C PHE A 89 -18.78 0.00 2.52
N PRO A 90 -20.05 0.06 2.08
CA PRO A 90 -21.10 -0.78 2.65
C PRO A 90 -20.93 -2.20 2.12
N GLY A 91 -20.28 -3.06 2.91
CA GLY A 91 -20.05 -4.45 2.56
C GLY A 91 -21.34 -5.28 2.64
N ARG A 92 -21.34 -6.40 1.92
CA ARG A 92 -22.49 -7.32 1.89
C ARG A 92 -22.44 -8.21 3.13
N ILE A 93 -23.57 -8.30 3.83
CA ILE A 93 -23.71 -9.21 4.97
C ILE A 93 -24.02 -10.62 4.43
N ALA A 94 -23.16 -11.58 4.74
CA ALA A 94 -23.36 -12.97 4.34
C ALA A 94 -24.63 -13.52 5.03
N SER A 95 -25.49 -14.20 4.27
CA SER A 95 -26.64 -14.88 4.85
C SER A 95 -26.18 -16.15 5.56
N TYR A 96 -26.80 -16.51 6.69
CA TYR A 96 -26.43 -17.71 7.43
C TYR A 96 -26.57 -18.96 6.53
N GLY A 97 -25.45 -19.66 6.28
CA GLY A 97 -25.39 -20.82 5.39
C GLY A 97 -25.12 -20.53 3.90
N SER A 98 -24.94 -19.25 3.49
CA SER A 98 -24.47 -18.93 2.14
C SER A 98 -22.95 -19.10 2.06
N HIS A 99 -22.49 -20.07 1.27
CA HIS A 99 -21.10 -20.17 0.84
C HIS A 99 -20.84 -19.19 -0.32
N GLU A 100 -20.99 -17.89 -0.08
CA GLU A 100 -20.51 -16.91 -1.06
C GLU A 100 -18.98 -16.94 -1.09
N ASP A 101 -18.43 -16.93 -2.30
CA ASP A 101 -16.99 -16.96 -2.52
C ASP A 101 -16.33 -15.66 -1.99
N PRO A 102 -15.43 -15.75 -0.98
CA PRO A 102 -14.75 -14.57 -0.42
C PRO A 102 -14.04 -13.73 -1.49
N PHE A 103 -13.56 -14.35 -2.56
CA PHE A 103 -12.88 -13.65 -3.65
C PHE A 103 -13.80 -12.69 -4.41
N LYS A 104 -15.11 -12.95 -4.45
CA LYS A 104 -16.09 -12.02 -5.05
C LYS A 104 -16.26 -10.76 -4.21
N LEU A 105 -16.41 -10.94 -2.89
CA LEU A 105 -16.53 -9.81 -1.96
C LEU A 105 -15.25 -8.98 -1.95
N GLU A 106 -14.10 -9.64 -1.96
CA GLU A 106 -12.80 -8.97 -2.10
C GLU A 106 -12.70 -8.16 -3.41
N ALA A 107 -13.15 -8.72 -4.54
CA ALA A 107 -13.17 -8.00 -5.82
C ALA A 107 -14.05 -6.73 -5.78
N GLU A 108 -15.19 -6.76 -5.08
CA GLU A 108 -16.04 -5.58 -4.87
C GLU A 108 -15.28 -4.48 -4.10
N HIS A 109 -14.55 -4.85 -3.04
CA HIS A 109 -13.71 -3.90 -2.28
C HIS A 109 -12.61 -3.30 -3.15
N ARG A 110 -11.96 -4.13 -3.99
CA ARG A 110 -10.92 -3.67 -4.92
C ARG A 110 -11.47 -2.68 -5.95
N ILE A 111 -12.67 -2.91 -6.47
CA ILE A 111 -13.35 -1.98 -7.38
C ILE A 111 -13.68 -0.66 -6.66
N ALA A 112 -14.22 -0.73 -5.44
CA ALA A 112 -14.49 0.46 -4.64
C ALA A 112 -13.22 1.28 -4.37
N MET A 113 -12.09 0.60 -4.12
CA MET A 113 -10.79 1.23 -3.91
C MET A 113 -10.31 1.99 -5.16
N ASN A 114 -10.50 1.43 -6.37
CA ASN A 114 -10.20 2.15 -7.62
C ASN A 114 -10.97 3.46 -7.76
N GLY A 115 -12.26 3.45 -7.40
CA GLY A 115 -13.08 4.65 -7.38
C GLY A 115 -12.61 5.65 -6.33
N LEU A 116 -12.21 5.17 -5.15
CA LEU A 116 -11.70 6.00 -4.06
C LEU A 116 -10.38 6.70 -4.42
N LEU A 117 -9.44 5.97 -5.02
CA LEU A 117 -8.17 6.51 -5.52
C LEU A 117 -8.38 7.65 -6.53
N ARG A 118 -9.30 7.47 -7.48
CA ARG A 118 -9.65 8.51 -8.46
C ARG A 118 -10.22 9.76 -7.77
N ARG A 119 -11.14 9.60 -6.82
CA ARG A 119 -11.67 10.72 -6.01
C ARG A 119 -10.60 11.37 -5.12
N ALA A 120 -9.59 10.62 -4.69
CA ALA A 120 -8.44 11.15 -3.96
C ALA A 120 -7.55 12.04 -4.85
N GLY A 121 -7.73 12.01 -6.18
CA GLY A 121 -7.01 12.87 -7.13
C GLY A 121 -5.70 12.27 -7.63
N ILE A 122 -5.58 10.94 -7.62
CA ILE A 122 -4.46 10.26 -8.30
C ILE A 122 -4.49 10.55 -9.81
N SER A 123 -3.32 10.69 -10.42
CA SER A 123 -3.17 11.04 -11.83
C SER A 123 -2.12 10.16 -12.50
N VAL A 124 -2.17 10.09 -13.83
CA VAL A 124 -1.23 9.29 -14.63
C VAL A 124 0.21 9.73 -14.33
N GLY A 125 1.08 8.76 -14.05
CA GLY A 125 2.49 8.99 -13.70
C GLY A 125 2.77 9.05 -12.19
N ASP A 126 1.75 9.21 -11.34
CA ASP A 126 1.91 9.09 -9.89
C ASP A 126 2.32 7.67 -9.50
N LEU A 127 2.89 7.51 -8.31
CA LEU A 127 3.15 6.20 -7.72
C LEU A 127 1.97 5.79 -6.85
N LEU A 128 1.49 4.56 -7.05
CA LEU A 128 0.48 3.92 -6.22
C LEU A 128 1.12 2.73 -5.50
N ILE A 129 1.15 2.78 -4.17
CA ILE A 129 1.47 1.63 -3.33
C ILE A 129 0.16 0.84 -3.13
N ILE A 130 0.21 -0.45 -3.43
CA ILE A 130 -0.87 -1.42 -3.22
C ILE A 130 -0.31 -2.47 -2.28
N SER A 131 -0.81 -2.51 -1.06
CA SER A 131 -0.37 -3.50 -0.07
C SER A 131 -1.42 -3.66 1.02
N ASP A 132 -1.26 -4.69 1.84
CA ASP A 132 -2.00 -4.79 3.09
C ASP A 132 -1.38 -3.85 4.15
N THR A 133 -2.09 -3.67 5.28
CA THR A 133 -1.67 -2.75 6.34
C THR A 133 -0.33 -3.15 6.96
N ASP A 134 -0.11 -4.45 7.09
CA ASP A 134 1.07 -5.10 7.68
C ASP A 134 2.28 -5.22 6.73
N GLU A 135 2.10 -4.91 5.45
CA GLU A 135 3.12 -4.93 4.41
C GLU A 135 3.77 -3.55 4.23
N ILE A 136 4.62 -3.14 5.18
CA ILE A 136 5.18 -1.78 5.28
C ILE A 136 6.43 -1.62 4.38
N PRO A 137 6.35 -0.83 3.29
CA PRO A 137 7.49 -0.56 2.42
C PRO A 137 8.59 0.22 3.14
N SER A 138 9.86 -0.07 2.82
CA SER A 138 10.98 0.74 3.29
C SER A 138 10.83 2.19 2.79
N PRO A 139 10.94 3.20 3.69
CA PRO A 139 10.85 4.61 3.30
C PRO A 139 11.91 5.01 2.27
N HIS A 140 13.08 4.37 2.32
CA HIS A 140 14.15 4.59 1.36
C HIS A 140 13.75 4.12 -0.05
N THR A 141 13.01 3.02 -0.16
CA THR A 141 12.48 2.50 -1.44
C THR A 141 11.49 3.46 -2.04
N VAL A 142 10.51 3.89 -1.25
CA VAL A 142 9.50 4.85 -1.72
C VAL A 142 10.18 6.12 -2.22
N LYS A 143 11.14 6.65 -1.45
CA LYS A 143 11.90 7.83 -1.82
C LYS A 143 12.70 7.65 -3.11
N LEU A 144 13.37 6.52 -3.28
CA LEU A 144 14.13 6.25 -4.50
C LEU A 144 13.21 6.28 -5.73
N LEU A 145 12.09 5.56 -5.66
CA LEU A 145 11.13 5.46 -6.76
C LEU A 145 10.48 6.80 -7.09
N GLN A 146 10.30 7.69 -6.11
CA GLN A 146 9.82 9.06 -6.36
C GLN A 146 10.73 9.83 -7.32
N TRP A 147 12.05 9.66 -7.18
CA TRP A 147 13.05 10.47 -7.87
C TRP A 147 13.63 9.82 -9.12
N CYS A 148 13.42 8.52 -9.34
CA CYS A 148 13.96 7.83 -10.51
C CYS A 148 12.93 7.74 -11.64
N ASP A 149 13.42 7.83 -12.88
CA ASP A 149 12.67 7.59 -14.11
C ASP A 149 13.25 6.39 -14.87
N GLY A 150 12.40 5.65 -15.58
CA GLY A 150 12.75 4.33 -16.15
C GLY A 150 12.48 3.15 -15.20
N VAL A 151 11.89 3.42 -14.04
CA VAL A 151 11.31 2.37 -13.16
C VAL A 151 10.25 1.59 -13.95
N PRO A 152 10.17 0.25 -13.82
CA PRO A 152 9.11 -0.54 -14.42
C PRO A 152 7.71 -0.04 -14.04
N PRO A 153 6.70 -0.14 -14.94
CA PRO A 153 5.35 0.32 -14.64
C PRO A 153 4.69 -0.38 -13.45
N VAL A 154 5.08 -1.62 -13.18
CA VAL A 154 4.65 -2.40 -12.02
C VAL A 154 5.87 -3.07 -11.44
N LEU A 155 6.04 -2.91 -10.13
CA LEU A 155 7.19 -3.42 -9.38
C LEU A 155 6.68 -4.12 -8.13
N HIS A 156 7.03 -5.39 -7.96
CA HIS A 156 6.80 -6.08 -6.68
C HIS A 156 7.88 -5.68 -5.69
N LEU A 157 7.48 -5.38 -4.46
CA LEU A 157 8.39 -5.10 -3.36
C LEU A 157 8.67 -6.39 -2.61
N GLU A 158 9.95 -6.73 -2.49
CA GLU A 158 10.36 -7.85 -1.66
C GLU A 158 10.44 -7.41 -0.19
N LEU A 159 9.53 -7.93 0.63
CA LEU A 159 9.42 -7.62 2.06
C LEU A 159 9.97 -8.79 2.89
N ARG A 160 10.56 -8.49 4.05
CA ARG A 160 10.91 -9.53 5.03
C ARG A 160 9.66 -10.01 5.74
N HIS A 161 9.36 -11.30 5.68
CA HIS A 161 8.11 -11.86 6.19
C HIS A 161 8.29 -12.45 7.58
N TYR A 162 7.53 -11.94 8.54
CA TYR A 162 7.50 -12.41 9.92
C TYR A 162 6.10 -12.91 10.28
N MET A 163 6.02 -13.97 11.09
CA MET A 163 4.76 -14.55 11.54
C MET A 163 4.64 -14.42 13.06
N TYR A 164 3.52 -13.88 13.55
CA TYR A 164 3.26 -13.59 14.98
C TYR A 164 4.16 -12.51 15.63
N SER A 165 5.48 -12.58 15.46
CA SER A 165 6.42 -11.59 16.00
C SER A 165 7.70 -11.51 15.15
N PHE A 166 8.50 -10.47 15.37
CA PHE A 166 9.80 -10.29 14.71
C PHE A 166 10.83 -11.39 15.00
N GLU A 167 10.57 -12.25 15.99
CA GLU A 167 11.44 -13.37 16.36
C GLU A 167 11.25 -14.58 15.44
N PHE A 168 10.17 -14.62 14.66
CA PHE A 168 9.81 -15.73 13.79
C PHE A 168 9.85 -15.32 12.30
N PRO A 169 11.04 -15.17 11.71
CA PRO A 169 11.17 -14.97 10.28
C PRO A 169 10.70 -16.22 9.53
N VAL A 170 9.83 -16.04 8.53
CA VAL A 170 9.34 -17.11 7.67
C VAL A 170 10.19 -17.18 6.41
N ASP A 171 10.21 -16.09 5.65
CA ASP A 171 10.97 -15.96 4.42
C ASP A 171 11.31 -14.48 4.14
N TYR A 172 12.03 -14.27 3.04
CA TYR A 172 12.36 -12.95 2.53
C TYR A 172 11.79 -12.74 1.14
N SER A 173 10.75 -13.48 0.75
CA SER A 173 10.26 -13.50 -0.63
C SER A 173 8.81 -13.05 -0.75
N SER A 174 8.27 -12.36 0.26
CA SER A 174 6.94 -11.76 0.16
C SER A 174 6.96 -10.65 -0.88
N TRP A 175 6.34 -10.93 -2.03
CA TRP A 175 6.25 -10.03 -3.17
C TRP A 175 4.90 -9.33 -3.26
N ARG A 176 3.98 -9.57 -2.33
CA ARG A 176 2.56 -9.22 -2.46
C ARG A 176 2.33 -7.72 -2.60
N ALA A 177 3.09 -6.89 -1.88
CA ALA A 177 3.07 -5.44 -2.06
C ALA A 177 3.62 -5.03 -3.42
N THR A 178 2.93 -4.12 -4.10
CA THR A 178 3.37 -3.55 -5.37
C THR A 178 3.42 -2.05 -5.34
N ILE A 179 4.32 -1.50 -6.17
CA ILE A 179 4.28 -0.10 -6.57
C ILE A 179 4.00 -0.04 -8.07
N HIS A 180 2.97 0.72 -8.41
CA HIS A 180 2.58 0.98 -9.78
C HIS A 180 2.92 2.42 -10.16
N ILE A 181 3.46 2.61 -11.36
CA ILE A 181 3.30 3.87 -12.07
C ILE A 181 1.84 3.90 -12.53
N TYR A 182 1.06 4.78 -11.92
CA TYR A 182 -0.37 4.85 -12.14
C TYR A 182 -0.69 5.23 -13.59
N SER A 183 -1.65 4.52 -14.16
CA SER A 183 -2.22 4.77 -15.47
C SER A 183 -3.73 4.63 -15.40
N GLN A 184 -4.45 5.06 -16.44
CA GLN A 184 -5.91 4.88 -16.52
C GLN A 184 -6.36 3.41 -16.48
N TRP A 185 -5.45 2.48 -16.81
CA TRP A 185 -5.67 1.04 -16.83
C TRP A 185 -5.29 0.35 -15.51
N THR A 186 -4.63 1.07 -14.59
CA THR A 186 -4.22 0.51 -13.31
C THR A 186 -5.44 0.15 -12.48
N GLN A 187 -5.48 -1.11 -12.01
CA GLN A 187 -6.49 -1.64 -11.11
C GLN A 187 -5.83 -2.02 -9.79
N TYR A 188 -6.52 -1.75 -8.68
CA TYR A 188 -6.09 -2.15 -7.35
C TYR A 188 -6.17 -3.67 -7.22
N ARG A 189 -5.02 -4.33 -7.31
CA ARG A 189 -4.93 -5.79 -7.29
C ARG A 189 -3.71 -6.22 -6.49
N HIS A 190 -3.96 -7.03 -5.47
CA HIS A 190 -2.94 -7.57 -4.56
C HIS A 190 -2.78 -9.06 -4.86
N SER A 191 -2.22 -9.33 -6.02
CA SER A 191 -1.82 -10.66 -6.49
C SER A 191 -0.66 -10.48 -7.46
N ARG A 192 0.03 -11.55 -7.86
CA ARG A 192 1.20 -11.43 -8.75
C ARG A 192 0.78 -10.76 -10.06
N GLN A 193 1.39 -9.62 -10.38
CA GLN A 193 1.13 -8.86 -11.60
C GLN A 193 2.33 -8.91 -12.56
N THR A 194 3.55 -9.06 -12.04
CA THR A 194 4.78 -9.16 -12.84
C THR A 194 5.79 -10.12 -12.22
N ASP A 195 6.82 -10.47 -12.98
CA ASP A 195 7.98 -11.23 -12.50
C ASP A 195 9.14 -10.33 -12.06
N LEU A 196 8.97 -9.01 -12.12
CA LEU A 196 9.95 -8.02 -11.70
C LEU A 196 9.83 -7.78 -10.19
N PHE A 197 10.83 -8.25 -9.45
CA PHE A 197 10.96 -8.02 -8.01
C PHE A 197 12.04 -6.97 -7.76
N TYR A 198 11.77 -6.06 -6.83
CA TYR A 198 12.74 -5.08 -6.37
C TYR A 198 13.09 -5.32 -4.91
N GLN A 199 14.35 -5.68 -4.69
CA GLN A 199 14.93 -5.91 -3.38
C GLN A 199 15.90 -4.77 -3.08
N MET A 200 15.60 -3.94 -2.08
CA MET A 200 16.65 -3.17 -1.41
C MET A 200 16.97 -3.84 -0.08
N GLN A 201 18.26 -4.05 0.16
CA GLN A 201 18.79 -4.72 1.34
C GLN A 201 18.48 -4.02 2.69
N VAL A 202 17.68 -2.94 2.71
CA VAL A 202 17.49 -2.08 3.89
C VAL A 202 16.01 -1.81 4.18
N GLY A 203 15.51 -2.46 5.25
CA GLY A 203 14.45 -1.92 6.12
C GLY A 203 13.00 -2.12 5.68
N THR A 204 12.67 -3.18 4.96
CA THR A 204 11.29 -3.46 4.57
C THR A 204 10.70 -4.62 5.38
N VAL A 205 9.54 -4.43 6.02
CA VAL A 205 8.91 -5.42 6.90
C VAL A 205 7.50 -5.74 6.39
N ALA A 206 7.22 -7.01 6.15
CA ALA A 206 5.88 -7.57 6.10
C ALA A 206 5.66 -8.38 7.37
N PHE A 207 4.55 -8.11 8.06
CA PHE A 207 3.98 -9.14 8.92
C PHE A 207 2.94 -9.90 8.13
N ALA A 208 2.72 -11.16 8.47
CA ALA A 208 1.43 -11.78 8.26
C ALA A 208 0.83 -11.96 9.65
N SER A 209 -0.17 -11.16 10.00
CA SER A 209 -1.12 -11.63 11.00
C SER A 209 -1.94 -12.71 10.31
N GLY A 210 -1.82 -13.96 10.78
CA GLY A 210 -2.64 -15.07 10.27
C GLY A 210 -4.10 -14.65 10.23
N ILE A 211 -4.67 -14.72 9.03
CA ILE A 211 -6.11 -14.68 8.79
C ILE A 211 -6.73 -15.95 9.39
#